data_AF-A0A8D9B919-F1
#
_entry.id   AF-A0A8D9B919-F1
#
_cell.length_a   1.000
_cell.length_b   1.000
_cell.length_c   1.000
_cell.angle_alpha   90.00
_cell.angle_beta   90.00
_cell.angle_gamma   90.00
#
_symmetry.space_group_name_H-M   'P 1'
#
loop_
_entity.id
_entity.type
_entity.pdbx_description
1 polymer ?
#
loop_
_entity_poly.entity_id
_entity_poly.type
_entity_poly.pdbx_seq_one_letter_code
_entity_poly.pdbx_strand_id
1 'polypeptide(L)'
;MLWTGGLLLLFLLNLVFGQERSLLFPEGSSNRVQFLAGFGIPVTDLPSPESLTCGYIVKSYYVLPDNTTYFIEPYVVYQRSNQGPLISRTQVYRYIEYLLEL
;
A
#
# COMPACT_ATOMS: atom_id res chain seq x y z
N MET A 1 10.82 13.85 -52.07
CA MET A 1 11.35 12.96 -51.01
C MET A 1 11.18 13.56 -49.61
N LEU A 2 9.99 14.06 -49.25
CA LEU A 2 9.71 14.71 -47.95
C LEU A 2 8.66 13.97 -47.10
N TRP A 3 8.11 12.86 -47.60
CA TRP A 3 6.94 12.19 -47.01
C TRP A 3 7.28 11.11 -46.00
N THR A 4 8.50 10.56 -46.05
CA THR A 4 8.97 9.49 -45.15
C THR A 4 9.30 9.99 -43.75
N GLY A 5 9.78 11.23 -43.60
CA GLY A 5 10.11 11.83 -42.31
C GLY A 5 8.89 12.09 -41.41
N GLY A 6 7.76 12.49 -41.99
CA GLY A 6 6.52 12.74 -41.25
C GLY A 6 5.92 11.46 -40.66
N LEU A 7 5.97 10.36 -41.40
CA LEU A 7 5.52 9.04 -40.93
C LEU A 7 6.37 8.52 -39.76
N LEU A 8 7.69 8.74 -39.82
CA LEU A 8 8.61 8.34 -38.77
C LEU A 8 8.42 9.18 -37.50
N LEU A 9 8.14 10.48 -37.63
CA LEU A 9 7.79 11.36 -36.51
C LEU A 9 6.46 10.96 -35.86
N LEU A 10 5.44 10.61 -36.65
CA LEU A 10 4.15 10.13 -36.14
C LEU A 10 4.27 8.77 -35.44
N PHE A 11 5.16 7.91 -35.94
CA PHE A 11 5.46 6.61 -35.31
C PHE A 11 6.20 6.80 -33.98
N LEU A 12 7.17 7.74 -33.93
CA LEU A 12 7.88 8.08 -32.71
C LEU A 12 6.98 8.80 -31.68
N LEU A 13 6.08 9.68 -32.12
CA LEU A 13 5.07 10.29 -31.25
C LEU A 13 4.16 9.23 -30.64
N ASN A 14 3.67 8.27 -31.43
CA ASN A 14 2.86 7.16 -30.89
C ASN A 14 3.64 6.24 -29.94
N LEU A 15 4.96 6.09 -30.11
CA LEU A 15 5.82 5.35 -29.19
C LEU A 15 6.07 6.09 -27.87
N VAL A 16 6.18 7.42 -27.90
CA VAL A 16 6.39 8.26 -26.71
C VAL A 16 5.11 8.43 -25.90
N PHE A 17 3.94 8.49 -26.56
CA PHE A 17 2.63 8.47 -25.90
C PHE A 17 2.17 7.04 -25.57
N GLY A 18 3.11 6.18 -25.14
CA GLY A 18 2.78 4.87 -24.60
C GLY A 18 1.70 5.03 -23.53
N GLN A 19 0.56 4.36 -23.74
CA GLN A 19 -0.65 4.43 -22.92
C GLN A 19 -0.31 4.66 -21.44
N GLU A 20 -0.70 5.82 -20.91
CA GLU A 20 -0.88 5.93 -19.46
C GLU A 20 -1.83 4.81 -19.06
N ARG A 21 -1.33 3.89 -18.24
CA ARG A 21 -2.10 2.75 -17.77
C ARG A 21 -3.27 3.32 -16.99
N SER A 22 -4.45 3.32 -17.61
CA SER A 22 -5.70 3.73 -16.98
C SER A 22 -5.84 2.99 -15.65
N LEU A 23 -5.89 3.77 -14.57
CA LEU A 23 -6.17 3.28 -13.23
C LEU A 23 -7.52 2.55 -13.23
N LEU A 24 -7.55 1.30 -12.74
CA LEU A 24 -8.81 0.58 -12.47
C LEU A 24 -9.65 1.29 -11.39
N PHE A 25 -9.01 2.05 -10.49
CA PHE A 25 -9.63 2.85 -9.45
C PHE A 25 -8.98 4.24 -9.38
N PRO A 26 -9.74 5.35 -9.44
CA PRO A 26 -9.17 6.70 -9.45
C PRO A 26 -8.38 7.01 -8.16
N GLU A 27 -7.27 7.73 -8.29
CA GLU A 27 -6.48 8.21 -7.15
C GLU A 27 -7.35 9.16 -6.30
N GLY A 28 -7.60 8.77 -5.04
CA GLY A 28 -8.45 9.54 -4.14
C GLY A 28 -8.62 8.90 -2.75
N SER A 29 -9.26 9.62 -1.83
CA SER A 29 -9.50 9.17 -0.44
C SER A 29 -10.32 7.86 -0.35
N SER A 30 -10.97 7.46 -1.44
CA SER A 30 -11.82 6.28 -1.56
C SER A 30 -11.11 5.03 -2.10
N ASN A 31 -9.78 5.00 -2.18
CA ASN A 31 -9.04 3.81 -2.66
C ASN A 31 -8.74 2.80 -1.53
N ARG A 32 -9.67 2.63 -0.57
CA ARG A 32 -9.49 1.76 0.60
C ARG A 32 -10.74 0.93 0.84
N VAL A 33 -10.58 -0.39 0.83
CA VAL A 33 -11.62 -1.32 1.30
C VAL A 33 -11.49 -1.46 2.81
N GLN A 34 -12.59 -1.24 3.53
CA GLN A 34 -12.63 -1.38 4.98
C GLN A 34 -13.37 -2.67 5.32
N PHE A 35 -12.73 -3.50 6.14
CA PHE A 35 -13.39 -4.65 6.74
C PHE A 35 -13.47 -4.43 8.24
N LEU A 36 -14.69 -4.54 8.76
CA LEU A 36 -15.00 -4.35 10.17
C LEU A 36 -15.69 -5.62 10.66
N ALA A 37 -15.05 -6.31 11.58
CA ALA A 37 -15.61 -7.48 12.24
C ALA A 37 -15.65 -7.22 13.74
N GLY A 38 -16.81 -7.47 14.35
CA GLY A 38 -16.99 -7.33 15.78
C GLY A 38 -17.53 -8.63 16.35
N PHE A 39 -17.05 -9.00 17.54
CA PHE A 39 -17.66 -10.05 18.33
C PHE A 39 -17.99 -9.48 19.72
N GLY A 40 -19.25 -9.58 20.11
CA GLY A 40 -19.75 -9.11 21.40
C GLY A 40 -20.29 -10.27 22.21
N ILE A 41 -19.92 -10.32 23.49
CA ILE A 41 -20.48 -11.23 24.48
C ILE A 41 -21.35 -10.40 25.42
N PRO A 42 -22.65 -10.73 25.55
CA PRO A 42 -23.51 -10.08 26.53
C PRO A 42 -23.07 -10.48 27.94
N VAL A 43 -22.90 -9.51 28.83
CA VAL A 43 -22.55 -9.77 30.22
C VAL A 43 -23.84 -10.04 30.99
N THR A 44 -24.06 -11.30 31.37
CA THR A 44 -25.31 -11.78 31.98
C THR A 44 -25.39 -11.56 33.48
N ASP A 45 -24.25 -11.37 34.14
CA ASP A 45 -24.16 -11.38 35.60
C ASP A 45 -24.23 -9.98 36.22
N LEU A 46 -24.75 -8.99 35.47
CA LEU A 46 -25.01 -7.67 36.03
C LEU A 46 -26.28 -7.71 36.90
N PRO A 47 -26.20 -7.29 38.18
CA PRO A 47 -27.40 -7.00 38.94
C PRO A 47 -28.13 -5.83 38.26
N SER A 48 -29.31 -6.13 37.70
CA SER A 48 -30.36 -5.26 37.12
C SER A 48 -30.21 -3.73 37.30
N PRO A 49 -30.54 -2.85 36.31
CA PRO A 49 -31.25 -3.08 35.04
C PRO A 49 -30.42 -2.85 33.77
N GLU A 50 -29.10 -2.73 33.86
CA GLU A 50 -28.26 -2.33 32.73
C GLU A 50 -27.77 -3.54 31.92
N SER A 51 -28.10 -3.55 30.62
CA SER A 51 -27.57 -4.53 29.67
C SER A 51 -26.23 -4.01 29.12
N LEU A 52 -25.14 -4.67 29.52
CA LEU A 52 -23.78 -4.37 29.06
C LEU A 52 -23.33 -5.44 28.06
N THR A 53 -22.98 -5.04 26.85
CA THR A 53 -22.34 -5.92 25.86
C THR A 53 -20.87 -5.53 25.73
N CYS A 54 -19.97 -6.44 26.09
CA CYS A 54 -18.53 -6.24 25.93
C CYS A 54 -18.04 -7.03 24.72
N GLY A 55 -17.18 -6.43 23.91
CA GLY A 55 -16.74 -7.07 22.68
C GLY A 55 -15.47 -6.47 22.12
N TYR A 56 -14.88 -7.22 21.19
CA TYR A 56 -13.71 -6.78 20.44
C TYR A 56 -14.13 -6.40 19.03
N ILE A 57 -13.56 -5.31 18.53
CA ILE A 57 -13.73 -4.85 17.16
C ILE A 57 -12.38 -4.97 16.46
N VAL A 58 -12.34 -5.75 15.39
CA VAL A 58 -11.22 -5.83 14.47
C VAL A 58 -11.52 -4.93 13.28
N LYS A 59 -10.62 -3.97 13.05
CA LYS A 59 -10.68 -3.06 11.92
C LYS A 59 -9.46 -3.27 11.04
N SER A 60 -9.70 -3.69 9.81
CA SER A 60 -8.64 -3.84 8.80
C SER A 60 -8.93 -3.00 7.58
N TYR A 61 -7.87 -2.49 6.98
CA TYR A 61 -7.92 -1.68 5.77
C TYR A 61 -7.08 -2.35 4.69
N TYR A 62 -7.67 -2.57 3.53
CA TYR A 62 -6.95 -2.96 2.34
C TYR A 62 -6.84 -1.75 1.41
N VAL A 63 -5.61 -1.31 1.15
CA VAL A 63 -5.35 -0.25 0.18
C VAL A 63 -5.40 -0.88 -1.20
N LEU A 64 -6.33 -0.42 -2.02
CA LEU A 64 -6.47 -0.89 -3.38
C LEU A 64 -5.24 -0.47 -4.21
N PRO A 65 -4.74 -1.34 -5.10
CA PRO A 65 -3.63 -0.98 -5.97
C PRO A 65 -4.08 0.08 -6.98
N ASP A 66 -3.27 1.12 -7.08
CA ASP A 66 -3.37 2.22 -8.04
C ASP A 66 -2.81 1.82 -9.43
N ASN A 67 -1.97 0.79 -9.49
CA ASN A 67 -1.32 0.38 -10.73
C ASN A 67 -1.80 -1.00 -11.23
N THR A 68 -2.21 -1.07 -12.49
CA THR A 68 -2.61 -2.33 -13.15
C THR A 68 -1.49 -3.36 -13.26
N THR A 69 -0.23 -2.92 -13.16
CA THR A 69 0.97 -3.79 -13.12
C THR A 69 0.92 -4.76 -11.93
N TYR A 70 0.24 -4.40 -10.85
CA TYR A 70 0.08 -5.22 -9.65
C TYR A 70 -0.65 -6.56 -9.91
N PHE A 71 -1.49 -6.61 -10.95
CA PHE A 71 -2.25 -7.81 -11.31
C PHE A 71 -1.53 -8.70 -12.33
N ILE A 72 -0.57 -8.14 -13.06
CA ILE A 72 0.09 -8.80 -14.21
C ILE A 72 1.35 -9.55 -13.75
N GLU A 73 2.06 -9.05 -12.72
CA GLU A 73 3.27 -9.68 -12.19
C GLU A 73 3.20 -9.84 -10.65
N PRO A 74 2.49 -10.86 -10.12
CA PRO A 74 2.24 -11.00 -8.69
C PRO A 74 3.48 -11.32 -7.84
N TYR A 75 4.64 -11.62 -8.46
CA TYR A 75 5.85 -12.07 -7.77
C TYR A 75 6.95 -11.01 -7.64
N VAL A 76 6.82 -9.85 -8.28
CA VAL A 76 7.68 -8.72 -7.94
C VAL A 76 7.15 -8.13 -6.64
N VAL A 77 7.72 -8.62 -5.54
CA VAL A 77 7.64 -7.96 -4.24
C VAL A 77 8.22 -6.57 -4.45
N TYR A 78 7.36 -5.60 -4.76
CA TYR A 78 7.72 -4.20 -4.68
C TYR A 78 8.27 -4.02 -3.28
N GLN A 79 9.59 -3.78 -3.19
CA GLN A 79 10.23 -3.35 -1.96
C GLN A 79 9.36 -2.20 -1.47
N ARG A 80 8.54 -2.45 -0.44
CA ARG A 80 7.92 -1.40 0.36
C ARG A 80 9.06 -0.41 0.58
N SER A 81 8.93 0.77 -0.01
CA SER A 81 9.89 1.84 0.15
C SER A 81 10.17 1.95 1.65
N ASN A 82 11.29 1.36 2.08
CA ASN A 82 11.85 1.45 3.41
C ASN A 82 12.42 2.87 3.51
N GLN A 83 11.55 3.87 3.43
CA GLN A 83 11.78 5.21 3.97
C GLN A 83 11.52 5.20 5.48
N GLY A 84 11.76 4.08 6.15
CA GLY A 84 12.24 4.12 7.53
C GLY A 84 13.71 4.54 7.49
N PRO A 85 14.22 5.25 8.51
CA PRO A 85 15.60 5.71 8.52
C PRO A 85 16.54 4.55 8.16
N LEU A 86 17.48 4.81 7.23
CA LEU A 86 18.45 3.87 6.65
C LEU A 86 19.33 3.13 7.68
N ILE A 87 19.12 3.39 8.97
CA ILE A 87 19.83 2.79 10.08
C ILE A 87 18.78 2.27 11.07
N SER A 88 18.60 0.95 11.09
CA SER A 88 17.84 0.28 12.15
C SER A 88 18.49 0.61 13.50
N ARG A 89 17.70 0.83 14.56
CA ARG A 89 18.23 1.11 15.92
C ARG A 89 19.30 0.10 16.34
N THR A 90 19.14 -1.15 15.94
CA THR A 90 20.09 -2.24 16.20
C THR A 90 21.42 -2.05 15.47
N GLN A 91 21.43 -1.43 14.29
CA GLN A 91 22.66 -1.10 13.56
C GLN A 91 23.41 0.07 14.23
N VAL A 92 22.69 1.05 14.79
CA VAL A 92 23.30 2.13 15.60
C VAL A 92 24.06 1.54 16.79
N TYR A 93 23.42 0.64 17.55
CA TYR A 93 24.08 0.03 18.73
C TYR A 93 25.34 -0.75 18.36
N ARG A 94 25.31 -1.55 17.28
CA ARG A 94 26.50 -2.28 16.82
C ARG A 94 27.63 -1.36 16.40
N TYR A 95 27.33 -0.20 15.80
CA TYR A 95 28.34 0.76 15.39
C TYR A 95 28.96 1.49 16.59
N ILE A 96 28.13 1.86 17.57
CA ILE A 96 28.60 2.45 18.83
C ILE A 96 29.48 1.45 19.60
N GLU A 97 29.07 0.18 19.67
CA GLU A 97 29.83 -0.90 20.30
C GLU A 97 31.20 -1.07 19.62
N TYR A 98 31.25 -1.15 18.29
CA TYR A 98 32.50 -1.20 17.53
C TYR A 98 33.42 0.02 17.77
N LEU A 99 32.86 1.22 17.98
CA LEU A 99 33.65 2.43 18.27
C LEU A 99 34.13 2.51 19.73
N LEU A 100 33.41 1.89 20.67
CA LEU A 100 33.77 1.83 22.09
C LEU A 100 34.75 0.69 22.41
N GLU A 101 34.80 -0.34 21.56
CA GLU A 101 35.72 -1.48 21.67
C GLU A 101 37.09 -1.25 20.98
N LEU A 102 37.35 -0.01 20.53
CA LEU A 102 38.65 0.50 20.08
C LEU A 102 39.50 0.99 21.25
#